data_AF-A0A3A0GCB6-F1
#
_entry.id   AF-A0A3A0GCB6-F1
#
_cell.length_a   1.000
_cell.length_b   1.000
_cell.length_c   1.000
_cell.angle_alpha   90.00
_cell.angle_beta   90.00
_cell.angle_gamma   90.00
#
_symmetry.space_group_name_H-M   'P 1'
#
loop_
_entity.id
_entity.type
_entity.pdbx_description
1 polymer ?
#
loop_
_entity_poly.entity_id
_entity_poly.type
_entity_poly.pdbx_seq_one_letter_code
_entity_poly.pdbx_strand_id
1 'polypeptide(L)'
;MYEFMIEVNQPVGIEVLAEQVVRRRVEATLASRLKHRKASGTVYRPADRYDVGQKLVFPALDGASGVVTAVRAGNNPAYGKYDVIGVDIDGITREFAAGLTWEHALSQMDQDLDADVLAERYAPVIAPQLAATLTREPDWLSLGDRWSLRSLLPQVNAGHLNLAEAVIMLAGEPLPAEHLLKDLDLDDSVPLETRALALELSLQADSRFRNVGAVEAPLWALTAPV
;
A
#
# COMPACT_ATOMS: atom_id res chain seq x y z
N MET A 1 -0.93 -6.04 3.50
CA MET A 1 -2.20 -5.29 3.54
C MET A 1 -3.27 -6.05 4.32
N TYR A 2 -3.58 -7.31 3.98
CA TYR A 2 -4.48 -8.14 4.80
C TYR A 2 -4.03 -8.26 6.26
N GLU A 3 -2.76 -8.61 6.47
CA GLU A 3 -2.14 -8.65 7.81
C GLU A 3 -2.26 -7.31 8.55
N PHE A 4 -1.93 -6.20 7.88
CA PHE A 4 -2.09 -4.85 8.45
C PHE A 4 -3.54 -4.58 8.88
N MET A 5 -4.53 -4.97 8.08
CA MET A 5 -5.95 -4.82 8.44
C MET A 5 -6.34 -5.67 9.65
N ILE A 6 -5.79 -6.88 9.76
CA ILE A 6 -6.02 -7.76 10.92
C ILE A 6 -5.39 -7.14 12.19
N GLU A 7 -4.20 -6.55 12.07
CA GLU A 7 -3.51 -5.88 13.18
C GLU A 7 -4.26 -4.63 13.65
N VAL A 8 -4.71 -3.78 12.73
CA VAL A 8 -5.47 -2.56 13.07
C VAL A 8 -6.89 -2.90 13.54
N ASN A 9 -7.49 -3.93 12.95
CA ASN A 9 -8.83 -4.44 13.28
C ASN A 9 -9.96 -3.39 13.24
N GLN A 10 -9.73 -2.28 12.53
CA GLN A 10 -10.64 -1.15 12.39
C GLN A 10 -10.64 -0.64 10.94
N PRO A 11 -11.73 0.01 10.50
CA PRO A 11 -11.74 0.65 9.19
C PRO A 11 -10.71 1.77 9.11
N VAL A 12 -10.06 1.90 7.95
CA VAL A 12 -9.02 2.91 7.70
C VAL A 12 -9.27 3.66 6.41
N GLY A 13 -8.68 4.86 6.30
CA GLY A 13 -8.66 5.66 5.08
C GLY A 13 -7.90 4.98 3.93
N ILE A 14 -8.28 5.26 2.69
CA ILE A 14 -7.54 4.73 1.54
C ILE A 14 -6.09 5.20 1.51
N GLU A 15 -5.83 6.43 1.96
CA GLU A 15 -4.48 6.98 2.02
C GLU A 15 -3.62 6.21 3.02
N VAL A 16 -4.17 5.80 4.16
CA VAL A 16 -3.47 4.95 5.15
C VAL A 16 -3.10 3.60 4.53
N LEU A 17 -4.00 2.99 3.77
CA LEU A 17 -3.70 1.75 3.04
C LEU A 17 -2.61 1.97 1.99
N ALA A 18 -2.66 3.09 1.26
CA ALA A 18 -1.66 3.45 0.27
C ALA A 18 -0.28 3.69 0.91
N GLU A 19 -0.22 4.36 2.07
CA GLU A 19 1.00 4.50 2.85
C GLU A 19 1.62 3.13 3.18
N GLN A 20 0.81 2.17 3.63
CA GLN A 20 1.27 0.83 3.95
C GLN A 20 1.81 0.08 2.73
N VAL A 21 1.20 0.27 1.55
CA VAL A 21 1.73 -0.27 0.29
C VAL A 21 3.10 0.32 -0.02
N VAL A 22 3.27 1.64 0.15
CA VAL A 22 4.55 2.31 -0.09
C VAL A 22 5.62 1.86 0.92
N ARG A 23 5.32 1.85 2.23
CA ARG A 23 6.27 1.41 3.26
C ARG A 23 6.77 0.00 2.98
N ARG A 24 5.86 -0.95 2.75
CA ARG A 24 6.22 -2.34 2.41
C ARG A 24 7.09 -2.42 1.15
N ARG A 25 6.82 -1.59 0.14
CA ARG A 25 7.64 -1.54 -1.09
C ARG A 25 9.04 -1.01 -0.82
N VAL A 26 9.18 0.03 0.00
CA VAL A 26 10.47 0.60 0.40
C VAL A 26 11.26 -0.41 1.22
N GLU A 27 10.66 -1.00 2.26
CA GLU A 27 11.27 -2.02 3.10
C GLU A 27 11.76 -3.23 2.30
N ALA A 28 10.93 -3.76 1.39
CA ALA A 28 11.33 -4.87 0.53
C ALA A 28 12.52 -4.50 -0.37
N THR A 29 12.55 -3.26 -0.87
CA THR A 29 13.64 -2.75 -1.69
C THR A 29 14.93 -2.61 -0.87
N LEU A 30 14.87 -2.07 0.34
CA LEU A 30 16.00 -1.95 1.26
C LEU A 30 16.54 -3.32 1.69
N ALA A 31 15.65 -4.26 2.02
CA ALA A 31 16.02 -5.62 2.40
C ALA A 31 16.75 -6.36 1.25
N SER A 32 16.26 -6.20 0.01
CA SER A 32 16.94 -6.74 -1.18
C SER A 32 18.34 -6.16 -1.34
N ARG A 33 18.51 -4.84 -1.21
CA ARG A 33 19.82 -4.17 -1.26
C ARG A 33 20.78 -4.70 -0.19
N LEU A 34 20.31 -4.87 1.05
CA LEU A 34 21.12 -5.41 2.15
C LEU A 34 21.55 -6.86 1.89
N LYS A 35 20.67 -7.70 1.34
CA LYS A 35 20.99 -9.08 0.98
C LYS A 35 22.09 -9.13 -0.08
N HIS A 36 22.03 -8.25 -1.08
CA HIS A 36 23.06 -8.15 -2.12
C HIS A 36 24.40 -7.60 -1.63
N ARG A 37 24.41 -6.70 -0.62
CA ARG A 37 25.65 -6.25 0.05
C ARG A 37 26.33 -7.36 0.87
N LYS A 38 25.59 -8.37 1.35
CA LYS A 38 26.13 -9.51 2.12
C LYS A 38 26.63 -10.65 1.24
N ALA A 39 26.20 -10.73 -0.02
CA ALA A 39 26.85 -11.60 -0.99
C ALA A 39 28.25 -11.03 -1.29
N SER A 40 29.28 -11.88 -1.27
CA SER A 40 30.71 -11.51 -1.39
C SER A 40 31.08 -10.86 -2.73
N GLY A 41 30.61 -9.64 -2.99
CA GLY A 41 30.90 -8.86 -4.20
C GLY A 41 30.45 -7.40 -4.05
N THR A 42 31.14 -6.48 -4.73
CA THR A 42 30.79 -5.05 -4.74
C THR A 42 29.49 -4.86 -5.54
N VAL A 43 28.52 -4.10 -5.04
CA VAL A 43 27.31 -3.79 -5.81
C VAL A 43 27.68 -2.90 -6.99
N TYR A 44 27.25 -3.27 -8.20
CA TYR A 44 27.48 -2.48 -9.41
C TYR A 44 26.65 -1.18 -9.38
N ARG A 45 27.33 -0.07 -9.68
CA ARG A 45 26.84 1.31 -9.78
C ARG A 45 27.54 1.97 -10.97
N PRO A 46 26.80 2.54 -11.94
CA PRO A 46 27.41 3.14 -13.12
C PRO A 46 28.33 4.33 -12.85
N ALA A 47 28.19 5.01 -11.71
CA ALA A 47 29.08 6.13 -11.33
C ALA A 47 30.45 5.65 -10.80
N ASP A 48 30.54 4.43 -10.30
CA ASP A 48 31.78 3.87 -9.76
C ASP A 48 32.68 3.36 -10.90
N ARG A 49 33.96 3.16 -10.60
CA ARG A 49 34.95 2.54 -11.49
C ARG A 49 35.36 1.19 -10.94
N TYR A 50 35.75 0.28 -11.84
CA TYR A 50 36.00 -1.13 -11.52
C TYR A 50 37.25 -1.64 -12.22
N ASP A 51 37.88 -2.64 -11.62
CA ASP A 51 39.08 -3.30 -12.14
C ASP A 51 38.77 -4.71 -12.64
N VAL A 52 39.56 -5.18 -13.62
CA VAL A 52 39.48 -6.56 -14.12
C VAL A 52 39.74 -7.54 -12.96
N GLY A 53 38.90 -8.56 -12.86
CA GLY A 53 38.93 -9.56 -11.78
C GLY A 53 38.02 -9.22 -10.59
N GLN A 54 37.45 -8.01 -10.53
CA GLN A 54 36.53 -7.65 -9.46
C GLN A 54 35.19 -8.38 -9.60
N LYS A 55 34.69 -8.93 -8.49
CA LYS A 55 33.36 -9.56 -8.43
C LYS A 55 32.30 -8.52 -8.11
N LEU A 56 31.32 -8.41 -9.00
CA LEU A 56 30.22 -7.46 -8.92
C LEU A 56 28.86 -8.15 -8.74
N VAL A 57 27.93 -7.49 -8.07
CA VAL A 57 26.53 -7.90 -7.93
C VAL A 57 25.63 -6.87 -8.61
N PHE A 58 24.68 -7.30 -9.45
CA PHE A 58 23.84 -6.43 -10.29
C PHE A 58 22.39 -6.42 -9.79
N PRO A 59 21.95 -5.38 -9.06
CA PRO A 59 20.58 -5.33 -8.53
C PRO A 59 19.50 -5.29 -9.61
N ALA A 60 19.78 -4.63 -10.74
CA ALA A 60 18.85 -4.54 -11.88
C ALA A 60 18.70 -5.85 -12.65
N LEU A 61 19.51 -6.87 -12.34
CA LEU A 61 19.48 -8.20 -12.93
C LEU A 61 19.18 -9.25 -11.85
N ASP A 62 18.20 -8.98 -10.99
CA ASP A 62 17.76 -9.85 -9.89
C ASP A 62 18.91 -10.31 -8.96
N GLY A 63 19.96 -9.50 -8.84
CA GLY A 63 21.11 -9.81 -8.00
C GLY A 63 22.13 -10.76 -8.60
N ALA A 64 22.12 -10.95 -9.92
CA ALA A 64 23.14 -11.71 -10.63
C ALA A 64 24.54 -11.26 -10.21
N SER A 65 25.45 -12.22 -10.05
CA SER A 65 26.85 -11.95 -9.73
C SER A 65 27.72 -12.24 -10.94
N GLY A 66 28.73 -11.40 -11.18
CA GLY A 66 29.67 -11.59 -12.28
C GLY A 66 31.07 -11.09 -11.95
N VAL A 67 32.02 -11.38 -12.82
CA VAL A 67 33.41 -10.93 -12.68
C VAL A 67 33.76 -10.02 -13.84
N VAL A 68 34.39 -8.88 -13.56
CA VAL A 68 34.85 -7.96 -14.60
C VAL A 68 35.96 -8.63 -15.41
N THR A 69 35.75 -8.78 -16.72
CA THR A 69 36.70 -9.39 -17.65
C THR A 69 37.45 -8.38 -18.49
N ALA A 70 36.93 -7.17 -18.67
CA ALA A 70 37.56 -6.11 -19.44
C ALA A 70 37.13 -4.71 -18.98
N VAL A 71 37.97 -3.71 -19.21
CA VAL A 71 37.66 -2.29 -19.01
C VAL A 71 38.19 -1.52 -20.21
N ARG A 72 37.35 -0.70 -20.86
CA ARG A 72 37.72 0.12 -22.01
C ARG A 72 37.08 1.51 -21.92
N ALA A 73 37.68 2.50 -22.56
CA ALA A 73 37.06 3.82 -22.65
C ALA A 73 35.75 3.77 -23.46
N GLY A 74 34.73 4.46 -22.96
CA GLY A 74 33.49 4.71 -23.67
C GLY A 74 33.72 5.61 -24.88
N ASN A 75 32.99 5.34 -25.97
CA ASN A 75 33.13 6.08 -27.22
C ASN A 75 31.77 6.71 -27.59
N ASN A 76 31.32 7.68 -26.79
CA ASN A 76 30.16 8.48 -27.16
C ASN A 76 30.37 9.96 -26.82
N PRO A 77 30.61 10.82 -27.82
CA PRO A 77 30.85 12.25 -27.62
C PRO A 77 29.70 12.98 -26.88
N ALA A 78 28.46 12.50 -27.02
CA ALA A 78 27.29 13.11 -26.38
C ALA A 78 27.26 12.94 -24.86
N TYR A 79 28.03 11.99 -24.32
CA TYR A 79 28.01 11.60 -22.92
C TYR A 79 29.34 11.86 -22.20
N GLY A 80 30.32 12.50 -22.84
CA GLY A 80 31.60 12.81 -22.20
C GLY A 80 32.44 11.56 -21.88
N LYS A 81 33.31 11.66 -20.86
CA LYS A 81 34.26 10.60 -20.48
C LYS A 81 33.61 9.61 -19.51
N TYR A 82 33.54 8.34 -19.92
CA TYR A 82 33.13 7.21 -19.10
C TYR A 82 33.86 5.95 -19.57
N ASP A 83 33.79 4.88 -18.79
CA ASP A 83 34.37 3.58 -19.11
C ASP A 83 33.24 2.57 -19.42
N VAL A 84 33.56 1.52 -20.17
CA VAL A 84 32.70 0.35 -20.40
C VAL A 84 33.42 -0.87 -19.84
N ILE A 85 32.77 -1.57 -18.93
CA ILE A 85 33.25 -2.81 -18.35
C ILE A 85 32.60 -4.00 -19.04
N GLY A 86 33.39 -5.01 -19.40
CA GLY A 86 32.89 -6.34 -19.76
C GLY A 86 32.80 -7.18 -18.50
N VAL A 87 31.67 -7.87 -18.28
CA VAL A 87 31.41 -8.66 -17.08
C VAL A 87 30.90 -10.03 -17.51
N ASP A 88 31.58 -11.08 -17.05
CA ASP A 88 31.11 -12.46 -17.22
C ASP A 88 30.06 -12.78 -16.16
N ILE A 89 28.85 -13.08 -16.61
CA ILE A 89 27.71 -13.50 -15.79
C ILE A 89 27.25 -14.84 -16.34
N ASP A 90 27.44 -15.91 -15.56
CA ASP A 90 27.09 -17.29 -15.93
C ASP A 90 27.64 -17.73 -17.31
N GLY A 91 28.89 -17.34 -17.62
CA GLY A 91 29.56 -17.66 -18.89
C GLY A 91 29.14 -16.78 -20.08
N ILE A 92 28.27 -15.79 -19.85
CA ILE A 92 27.87 -14.80 -20.86
C ILE A 92 28.50 -13.46 -20.51
N THR A 93 29.35 -12.96 -21.40
CA THR A 93 29.89 -11.60 -21.27
C THR A 93 28.83 -10.57 -21.62
N ARG A 94 28.58 -9.65 -20.70
CA ARG A 94 27.73 -8.46 -20.90
C ARG A 94 28.52 -7.19 -20.65
N GLU A 95 28.19 -6.12 -21.36
CA GLU A 95 28.84 -4.82 -21.20
C GLU A 95 27.99 -3.87 -20.34
N PHE A 96 28.65 -3.10 -19.47
CA PHE A 96 28.03 -2.12 -18.60
C PHE A 96 28.84 -0.82 -18.57
N ALA A 97 28.19 0.32 -18.38
CA ALA A 97 28.88 1.61 -18.25
C ALA A 97 29.47 1.80 -16.85
N ALA A 98 30.59 2.50 -16.72
CA ALA A 98 31.26 2.78 -15.45
C ALA A 98 31.86 4.19 -15.47
N GLY A 99 32.06 4.78 -14.30
CA GLY A 99 32.60 6.14 -14.16
C GLY A 99 31.72 7.22 -14.79
N LEU A 100 30.40 7.01 -14.88
CA LEU A 100 29.46 8.03 -15.38
C LEU A 100 29.42 9.22 -14.41
N THR A 101 29.58 10.44 -14.95
CA THR A 101 29.56 11.68 -14.16
C THR A 101 28.20 12.36 -14.15
N TRP A 102 27.27 11.95 -15.01
CA TRP A 102 25.89 12.43 -15.03
C TRP A 102 24.98 11.54 -14.19
N GLU A 103 23.83 12.10 -13.83
CA GLU A 103 22.86 11.42 -13.00
C GLU A 103 22.30 10.18 -13.70
N HIS A 104 22.31 9.05 -12.98
CA HIS A 104 21.78 7.78 -13.45
C HIS A 104 20.98 7.13 -12.33
N ALA A 105 19.85 6.49 -12.64
CA ALA A 105 18.94 5.91 -11.64
C ALA A 105 19.62 4.88 -10.71
N LEU A 106 20.63 4.17 -11.22
CA LEU A 106 21.47 3.22 -10.45
C LEU A 106 22.67 3.87 -9.71
N SER A 107 22.96 5.14 -10.02
CA SER A 107 24.04 5.93 -9.39
C SER A 107 23.54 6.90 -8.33
N GLN A 108 22.22 7.11 -8.25
CA GLN A 108 21.65 7.86 -7.13
C GLN A 108 22.04 7.14 -5.85
N MET A 109 22.80 7.87 -5.02
CA MET A 109 23.26 7.43 -3.71
C MET A 109 22.13 6.82 -2.90
N ASP A 110 22.54 6.05 -1.89
CA ASP A 110 21.76 5.75 -0.69
C ASP A 110 21.20 7.04 -0.07
N GLN A 111 20.20 7.67 -0.69
CA GLN A 111 19.21 8.35 0.12
C GLN A 111 18.67 7.23 1.00
N ASP A 112 18.87 7.38 2.32
CA ASP A 112 18.05 6.68 3.29
C ASP A 112 16.62 6.90 2.82
N LEU A 113 16.07 5.88 2.17
CA LEU A 113 14.69 5.88 1.72
C LEU A 113 13.91 5.78 3.01
N ASP A 114 13.65 6.94 3.63
CA ASP A 114 12.77 7.02 4.76
C ASP A 114 11.39 6.59 4.27
N ALA A 115 10.99 5.41 4.72
CA ALA A 115 9.76 4.77 4.30
C ALA A 115 8.55 5.65 4.60
N ASP A 116 8.61 6.43 5.68
CA ASP A 116 7.51 7.27 6.14
C ASP A 116 7.43 8.54 5.27
N VAL A 117 8.56 9.18 4.98
CA VAL A 117 8.61 10.34 4.07
C VAL A 117 8.12 9.98 2.67
N LEU A 118 8.49 8.79 2.17
CA LEU A 118 8.04 8.32 0.86
C LEU A 118 6.57 7.92 0.89
N ALA A 119 6.11 7.29 1.97
CA ALA A 119 4.71 6.95 2.14
C ALA A 119 3.83 8.20 2.11
N GLU A 120 4.15 9.22 2.91
CA GLU A 120 3.42 10.49 2.94
C GLU A 120 3.42 11.18 1.56
N ARG A 121 4.56 11.17 0.86
CA ARG A 121 4.69 11.79 -0.46
C ARG A 121 3.88 11.09 -1.55
N TYR A 122 3.86 9.76 -1.55
CA TYR A 122 3.32 8.98 -2.67
C TYR A 122 1.96 8.34 -2.40
N ALA A 123 1.52 8.25 -1.15
CA ALA A 123 0.19 7.71 -0.81
C ALA A 123 -0.96 8.45 -1.50
N PRO A 124 -1.02 9.80 -1.55
CA PRO A 124 -2.09 10.52 -2.23
C PRO A 124 -2.14 10.25 -3.75
N VAL A 125 -0.98 9.95 -4.36
CA VAL A 125 -0.87 9.64 -5.79
C VAL A 125 -1.39 8.23 -6.08
N ILE A 126 -1.15 7.27 -5.17
CA ILE A 126 -1.48 5.86 -5.35
C ILE A 126 -2.91 5.56 -4.89
N ALA A 127 -3.41 6.28 -3.89
CA ALA A 127 -4.72 6.07 -3.26
C ALA A 127 -5.88 5.89 -4.26
N PRO A 128 -6.06 6.73 -5.30
CA PRO A 128 -7.18 6.55 -6.24
C PRO A 128 -7.11 5.23 -7.02
N GLN A 129 -5.91 4.81 -7.42
CA GLN A 129 -5.71 3.54 -8.13
C GLN A 129 -5.90 2.34 -7.18
N LEU A 130 -5.46 2.49 -5.93
CA LEU A 130 -5.67 1.47 -4.91
C LEU A 130 -7.17 1.30 -4.61
N ALA A 131 -7.92 2.39 -4.41
CA ALA A 131 -9.37 2.33 -4.21
C ALA A 131 -10.08 1.62 -5.36
N ALA A 132 -9.75 1.97 -6.61
CA ALA A 132 -10.34 1.35 -7.79
C ALA A 132 -10.03 -0.16 -7.88
N THR A 133 -8.87 -0.58 -7.37
CA THR A 133 -8.47 -1.99 -7.30
C THR A 133 -9.25 -2.70 -6.19
N LEU A 134 -9.22 -2.17 -4.97
CA LEU A 134 -9.89 -2.77 -3.80
C LEU A 134 -11.41 -2.88 -3.97
N THR A 135 -12.04 -1.92 -4.68
CA THR A 135 -13.49 -2.00 -5.00
C THR A 135 -13.86 -3.26 -5.78
N ARG A 136 -12.93 -3.84 -6.54
CA ARG A 136 -13.15 -5.05 -7.34
C ARG A 136 -12.80 -6.33 -6.59
N GLU A 137 -12.14 -6.21 -5.43
CA GLU A 137 -11.74 -7.34 -4.61
C GLU A 137 -12.90 -7.74 -3.67
N PRO A 138 -13.37 -9.00 -3.69
CA PRO A 138 -14.58 -9.42 -2.98
C PRO A 138 -14.47 -9.37 -1.45
N ASP A 139 -13.23 -9.46 -0.95
CA ASP A 139 -12.90 -9.44 0.47
C ASP A 139 -12.89 -8.03 1.05
N TRP A 140 -12.85 -7.00 0.21
CA TRP A 140 -12.81 -5.61 0.63
C TRP A 140 -14.19 -4.96 0.54
N LEU A 141 -14.47 -4.10 1.50
CA LEU A 141 -15.68 -3.30 1.59
C LEU A 141 -15.31 -1.87 1.98
N SER A 142 -16.10 -0.91 1.52
CA SER A 142 -15.98 0.47 1.95
C SER A 142 -17.32 1.19 2.02
N LEU A 143 -17.37 2.20 2.89
CA LEU A 143 -18.43 3.19 2.95
C LEU A 143 -17.78 4.57 3.12
N GLY A 144 -17.79 5.37 2.05
CA GLY A 144 -16.96 6.58 1.99
C GLY A 144 -15.48 6.22 1.97
N ASP A 145 -14.66 6.91 2.75
CA ASP A 145 -13.24 6.60 2.91
C ASP A 145 -12.95 5.52 3.97
N ARG A 146 -13.96 4.84 4.52
CA ARG A 146 -13.75 3.80 5.53
C ARG A 146 -13.64 2.43 4.87
N TRP A 147 -12.43 1.91 4.75
CA TRP A 147 -12.12 0.60 4.15
C TRP A 147 -11.91 -0.47 5.20
N SER A 148 -12.49 -1.66 5.00
CA SER A 148 -12.25 -2.82 5.85
C SER A 148 -12.33 -4.14 5.08
N LEU A 149 -11.83 -5.21 5.70
CA LEU A 149 -12.04 -6.57 5.24
C LEU A 149 -13.41 -7.06 5.68
N ARG A 150 -14.14 -7.71 4.78
CA ARG A 150 -15.43 -8.37 5.07
C ARG A 150 -15.34 -9.33 6.24
N SER A 151 -14.23 -10.06 6.37
CA SER A 151 -14.01 -11.03 7.45
C SER A 151 -13.87 -10.40 8.84
N LEU A 152 -13.61 -9.10 8.93
CA LEU A 152 -13.50 -8.36 10.20
C LEU A 152 -14.84 -7.74 10.61
N LEU A 153 -15.80 -7.64 9.71
CA LEU A 153 -17.10 -7.06 10.01
C LEU A 153 -17.99 -8.08 10.74
N PRO A 154 -18.57 -7.71 11.89
CA PRO A 154 -19.51 -8.57 12.58
C PRO A 154 -20.79 -8.74 11.75
N GLN A 155 -21.47 -9.87 11.93
CA GLN A 155 -22.69 -10.15 11.20
C GLN A 155 -23.86 -9.31 11.74
N VAL A 156 -24.47 -8.52 10.86
CA VAL A 156 -25.73 -7.82 11.14
C VAL A 156 -26.88 -8.63 10.55
N ASN A 157 -27.89 -8.93 11.36
CA ASN A 157 -29.04 -9.73 10.97
C ASN A 157 -30.34 -8.91 11.00
N ALA A 158 -31.45 -9.52 10.57
CA ALA A 158 -32.75 -8.85 10.54
C ALA A 158 -33.23 -8.38 11.94
N GLY A 159 -32.86 -9.07 13.01
CA GLY A 159 -33.17 -8.66 14.39
C GLY A 159 -32.50 -7.34 14.74
N HIS A 160 -31.21 -7.18 14.41
CA HIS A 160 -30.48 -5.93 14.59
C HIS A 160 -31.11 -4.77 13.79
N LEU A 161 -31.53 -5.02 12.55
CA LEU A 161 -32.18 -4.01 11.72
C LEU A 161 -33.56 -3.62 12.27
N ASN A 162 -34.37 -4.57 12.75
CA ASN A 162 -35.65 -4.27 13.39
C ASN A 162 -35.49 -3.42 14.65
N LEU A 163 -34.42 -3.67 15.42
CA LEU A 163 -34.12 -2.89 16.61
C LEU A 163 -33.66 -1.48 16.25
N ALA A 164 -32.80 -1.34 15.24
CA ALA A 164 -32.39 -0.04 14.71
C ALA A 164 -33.61 0.78 14.23
N GLU A 165 -34.56 0.15 13.53
CA GLU A 165 -35.81 0.79 13.13
C GLU A 165 -36.62 1.30 14.34
N ALA A 166 -36.78 0.46 15.37
CA ALA A 166 -37.50 0.83 16.59
C ALA A 166 -36.82 2.00 17.32
N VAL A 167 -35.48 2.00 17.40
CA VAL A 167 -34.71 3.08 18.03
C VAL A 167 -34.89 4.41 17.29
N ILE A 168 -34.77 4.40 15.95
CA ILE A 168 -34.98 5.61 15.13
C ILE A 168 -36.43 6.12 15.27
N MET A 169 -37.40 5.20 15.26
CA MET A 169 -38.82 5.54 15.41
C MET A 169 -39.12 6.20 16.76
N LEU A 170 -38.55 5.69 17.85
CA LEU A 170 -38.72 6.23 19.20
C LEU A 170 -38.00 7.57 19.38
N ALA A 171 -36.82 7.73 18.78
CA ALA A 171 -36.07 8.98 18.83
C ALA A 171 -36.77 10.11 18.05
N GLY A 172 -37.43 9.76 16.93
CA GLY A 172 -38.13 10.73 16.08
C GLY A 172 -37.20 11.64 15.27
N GLU A 173 -35.90 11.34 15.24
CA GLU A 173 -34.87 12.08 14.51
C GLU A 173 -33.84 11.14 13.87
N PRO A 174 -33.10 11.58 12.83
CA PRO A 174 -32.02 10.79 12.25
C PRO A 174 -30.88 10.55 13.26
N LEU A 175 -30.37 9.32 13.31
CA LEU A 175 -29.34 8.93 14.30
C LEU A 175 -28.06 8.42 13.63
N PRO A 176 -26.88 8.70 14.22
CA PRO A 176 -25.64 8.07 13.79
C PRO A 176 -25.59 6.61 14.26
N ALA A 177 -24.81 5.78 13.57
CA ALA A 177 -24.74 4.34 13.84
C ALA A 177 -24.30 4.04 15.28
N GLU A 178 -23.38 4.82 15.84
CA GLU A 178 -22.89 4.68 17.20
C GLU A 178 -23.97 4.89 18.26
N HIS A 179 -25.02 5.67 17.94
CA HIS A 179 -26.17 5.78 18.82
C HIS A 179 -27.00 4.50 18.79
N LEU A 180 -27.31 4.01 17.58
CA LEU A 180 -28.10 2.79 17.40
C LEU A 180 -27.44 1.61 18.10
N LEU A 181 -26.12 1.47 17.97
CA LEU A 181 -25.34 0.36 18.53
C LEU A 181 -25.47 0.18 20.05
N LYS A 182 -25.90 1.20 20.80
CA LYS A 182 -26.10 1.10 22.26
C LYS A 182 -27.20 0.12 22.63
N ASP A 183 -28.20 -0.01 21.76
CA ASP A 183 -29.34 -0.88 21.98
C ASP A 183 -29.20 -2.21 21.23
N LEU A 184 -28.22 -2.34 20.32
CA LEU A 184 -27.98 -3.55 19.54
C LEU A 184 -27.07 -4.54 20.27
N ASP A 185 -27.47 -5.83 20.29
CA ASP A 185 -26.68 -6.94 20.82
C ASP A 185 -25.62 -7.43 19.82
N LEU A 186 -24.67 -6.54 19.48
CA LEU A 186 -23.49 -6.85 18.66
C LEU A 186 -22.26 -7.02 19.54
N ASP A 187 -21.45 -8.04 19.24
CA ASP A 187 -20.22 -8.40 19.96
C ASP A 187 -19.36 -7.18 20.32
N ASP A 188 -19.32 -6.85 21.61
CA ASP A 188 -18.65 -5.67 22.14
C ASP A 188 -17.12 -5.78 22.18
N SER A 189 -16.59 -6.99 21.95
CA SER A 189 -15.16 -7.21 21.73
C SER A 189 -14.68 -6.66 20.38
N VAL A 190 -15.60 -6.45 19.44
CA VAL A 190 -15.32 -5.81 18.16
C VAL A 190 -15.29 -4.28 18.34
N PRO A 191 -14.25 -3.58 17.82
CA PRO A 191 -14.18 -2.13 17.89
C PRO A 191 -15.43 -1.42 17.41
N LEU A 192 -15.75 -0.28 18.03
CA LEU A 192 -16.96 0.49 17.75
C LEU A 192 -17.05 0.90 16.28
N GLU A 193 -15.94 1.33 15.70
CA GLU A 193 -15.83 1.79 14.32
C GLU A 193 -16.11 0.64 13.33
N THR A 194 -15.67 -0.56 13.66
CA THR A 194 -15.91 -1.79 12.87
C THR A 194 -17.37 -2.21 12.96
N ARG A 195 -17.97 -2.16 14.16
CA ARG A 195 -19.41 -2.41 14.36
C ARG A 195 -20.27 -1.37 13.65
N ALA A 196 -19.88 -0.10 13.70
CA ALA A 196 -20.57 0.99 13.04
C ALA A 196 -20.56 0.78 11.53
N LEU A 197 -19.38 0.53 10.93
CA LEU A 197 -19.29 0.27 9.49
C LEU A 197 -20.17 -0.93 9.06
N ALA A 198 -20.17 -2.01 9.83
CA ALA A 198 -20.99 -3.18 9.54
C ALA A 198 -22.51 -2.88 9.60
N LEU A 199 -22.94 -2.12 10.62
CA LEU A 199 -24.32 -1.67 10.74
C LEU A 199 -24.71 -0.79 9.56
N GLU A 200 -23.88 0.20 9.23
CA GLU A 200 -24.18 1.17 8.17
C GLU A 200 -24.25 0.54 6.77
N LEU A 201 -23.36 -0.40 6.46
CA LEU A 201 -23.45 -1.18 5.22
C LEU A 201 -24.78 -1.97 5.14
N SER A 202 -25.25 -2.47 6.28
CA SER A 202 -26.50 -3.23 6.37
C SER A 202 -27.73 -2.33 6.27
N LEU A 203 -27.69 -1.15 6.89
CA LEU A 203 -28.72 -0.11 6.77
C LEU A 203 -28.79 0.42 5.32
N GLN A 204 -27.64 0.60 4.65
CA GLN A 204 -27.61 1.04 3.25
C GLN A 204 -28.27 0.04 2.30
N ALA A 205 -28.18 -1.26 2.62
CA ALA A 205 -28.74 -2.34 1.81
C ALA A 205 -30.25 -2.57 2.06
N ASP A 206 -30.83 -2.00 3.11
CA ASP A 206 -32.22 -2.18 3.50
C ASP A 206 -33.06 -0.93 3.18
N SER A 207 -34.09 -1.09 2.36
CA SER A 207 -34.92 0.01 1.83
C SER A 207 -35.69 0.80 2.90
N ARG A 208 -35.84 0.27 4.12
CA ARG A 208 -36.48 0.99 5.23
C ARG A 208 -35.65 2.19 5.68
N PHE A 209 -34.34 2.15 5.47
CA PHE A 209 -33.42 3.15 5.96
C PHE A 209 -32.90 4.02 4.82
N ARG A 210 -32.56 5.26 5.16
CA ARG A 210 -31.87 6.19 4.28
C ARG A 210 -30.86 7.01 5.07
N ASN A 211 -29.70 7.26 4.47
CA ASN A 211 -28.76 8.23 4.98
C ASN A 211 -29.23 9.64 4.59
N VAL A 212 -29.40 10.52 5.57
CA VAL A 212 -29.70 11.95 5.40
C VAL A 212 -28.56 12.87 5.88
N GLY A 213 -27.45 12.27 6.33
CA GLY A 213 -26.21 12.94 6.70
C GLY A 213 -25.20 13.00 5.55
N ALA A 214 -23.97 13.38 5.88
CA ALA A 214 -22.86 13.33 4.94
C ALA A 214 -22.35 11.89 4.78
N VAL A 215 -21.55 11.62 3.75
CA VAL A 215 -20.91 10.31 3.57
C VAL A 215 -19.94 10.01 4.73
N GLU A 216 -19.20 11.02 5.19
CA GLU A 216 -18.25 10.91 6.30
C GLU A 216 -18.90 10.96 7.69
N ALA A 217 -20.15 11.40 7.76
CA ALA A 217 -20.93 11.46 9.00
C ALA A 217 -22.39 11.05 8.70
N PRO A 218 -22.64 9.74 8.47
CA PRO A 218 -23.97 9.26 8.14
C PRO A 218 -24.96 9.51 9.29
N LEU A 219 -26.18 9.89 8.91
CA LEU A 219 -27.31 9.98 9.82
C LEU A 219 -28.45 9.16 9.23
N TRP A 220 -28.90 8.15 9.96
CA TRP A 220 -29.87 7.18 9.50
C TRP A 220 -31.27 7.56 9.94
N ALA A 221 -32.17 7.63 8.96
CA ALA A 221 -33.59 7.89 9.16
C ALA A 221 -34.43 6.80 8.50
N LEU A 222 -35.68 6.68 8.92
CA LEU A 222 -36.66 5.86 8.20
C LEU A 222 -37.09 6.54 6.90
N THR A 223 -37.32 5.73 5.88
CA THR A 223 -37.96 6.15 4.64
C THR A 223 -39.43 6.40 4.93
N ALA A 224 -39.99 7.52 4.47
CA ALA A 224 -41.42 7.79 4.61
C ALA A 224 -42.22 6.72 3.83
N PRO A 225 -43.39 6.29 4.33
CA PRO A 225 -44.25 5.41 3.54
C PRO A 225 -44.64 6.11 2.24
N VAL A 226 -44.55 5.37 1.12
CA VAL A 226 -44.98 5.79 -0.22
C VAL A 226 -46.50 5.85 -0.28
#